data_AF-A0A542S225-F1
#
_entry.id   AF-A0A542S225-F1
#
_cell.length_a   1.000
_cell.length_b   1.000
_cell.length_c   1.000
_cell.angle_alpha   90.00
_cell.angle_beta   90.00
_cell.angle_gamma   90.00
#
_symmetry.space_group_name_H-M   'P 1'
#
loop_
_entity.id
_entity.type
_entity.pdbx_description
1 polymer ?
#
loop_
_entity_poly.entity_id
_entity_poly.type
_entity_poly.pdbx_seq_one_letter_code
_entity_poly.pdbx_strand_id
1 'polypeptide(L)'
;MSVSGIEYNAMSRSITDWEHLDQLMTGSKSALSTASTAGLPPSVQPAGVLFLERWSGFAGESALIARGFADALTAASDDYLNTDDSVDQRYTQLDGRLGPTR
;
A
#
# COMPACT_ATOMS: atom_id res chain seq x y z
N MET A 1 -24.61 -4.39 6.86
CA MET A 1 -23.17 -4.59 6.53
C MET A 1 -22.68 -5.75 7.37
N SER A 2 -22.09 -6.77 6.75
CA SER A 2 -21.40 -7.84 7.47
C SER A 2 -20.07 -7.33 8.03
N VAL A 3 -19.55 -7.98 9.07
CA VAL A 3 -18.22 -7.69 9.65
C VAL A 3 -17.15 -7.78 8.56
N SER A 4 -17.22 -8.80 7.69
CA SER A 4 -16.33 -8.99 6.54
C SER A 4 -16.34 -7.80 5.57
N GLY A 5 -17.48 -7.15 5.34
CA GLY A 5 -17.57 -5.96 4.48
C GLY A 5 -16.93 -4.70 5.09
N ILE A 6 -16.89 -4.58 6.42
CA ILE A 6 -16.21 -3.47 7.10
C ILE A 6 -14.70 -3.67 7.06
N GLU A 7 -14.24 -4.91 7.26
CA GLU A 7 -12.81 -5.28 7.22
C GLU A 7 -12.24 -5.10 5.80
N TYR A 8 -12.95 -5.53 4.76
CA TYR A 8 -12.55 -5.31 3.37
C TYR A 8 -12.38 -3.83 3.02
N ASN A 9 -13.33 -2.99 3.44
CA ASN A 9 -13.26 -1.54 3.21
C ASN A 9 -12.07 -0.88 3.95
N ALA A 10 -11.76 -1.34 5.16
CA ALA A 10 -10.60 -0.86 5.91
C ALA A 10 -9.29 -1.29 5.23
N MET A 11 -9.24 -2.52 4.73
CA MET A 11 -8.09 -3.07 4.01
C MET A 11 -7.84 -2.35 2.69
N SER A 12 -8.89 -2.10 1.89
CA SER A 12 -8.80 -1.33 0.65
C SER A 12 -8.28 0.09 0.88
N ARG A 13 -8.77 0.78 1.92
CA ARG A 13 -8.22 2.10 2.30
C ARG A 13 -6.75 2.03 2.68
N SER A 14 -6.39 1.02 3.48
CA SER A 14 -5.00 0.81 3.88
C SER A 14 -4.08 0.63 2.67
N ILE A 15 -4.49 -0.15 1.66
CA ILE A 15 -3.73 -0.30 0.40
C ILE A 15 -3.48 1.07 -0.24
N THR A 16 -4.54 1.86 -0.44
CA THR A 16 -4.42 3.20 -1.03
C THR A 16 -3.51 4.13 -0.22
N ASP A 17 -3.60 4.10 1.11
CA ASP A 17 -2.77 4.93 1.98
C ASP A 17 -1.28 4.58 1.84
N TRP A 18 -0.95 3.28 1.77
CA TRP A 18 0.43 2.82 1.58
C TRP A 18 0.98 3.10 0.18
N GLU A 19 0.14 2.97 -0.86
CA GLU A 19 0.51 3.38 -2.22
C GLU A 19 0.80 4.87 -2.30
N HIS A 20 -0.01 5.69 -1.62
CA HIS A 20 0.22 7.13 -1.57
C HIS A 20 1.52 7.47 -0.83
N LEU A 21 1.84 6.74 0.25
CA LEU A 21 3.12 6.90 0.95
C LEU A 21 4.33 6.54 0.07
N ASP A 22 4.26 5.46 -0.72
CA ASP A 22 5.29 5.14 -1.73
C ASP A 22 5.47 6.32 -2.70
N GLN A 23 4.37 6.81 -3.28
CA GLN A 23 4.41 7.92 -4.23
C GLN A 23 5.00 9.20 -3.63
N LEU A 24 4.63 9.54 -2.40
CA LEU A 24 5.15 10.72 -1.69
C LEU A 24 6.66 10.59 -1.41
N MET A 25 7.10 9.42 -0.97
CA MET A 25 8.51 9.17 -0.67
C MET A 25 9.36 9.15 -1.95
N THR A 26 8.90 8.45 -2.99
CA THR A 26 9.55 8.42 -4.30
C THR A 26 9.59 9.81 -4.94
N GLY A 27 8.48 10.55 -4.88
CA GLY A 27 8.38 11.91 -5.42
C GLY A 27 9.28 12.91 -4.71
N SER A 28 9.25 12.93 -3.37
CA SER A 28 10.11 13.82 -2.57
C SER A 28 11.59 13.50 -2.73
N LYS A 29 11.97 12.22 -2.79
CA LYS A 29 13.34 11.80 -3.13
C LYS A 29 13.76 12.35 -4.49
N SER A 30 12.91 12.19 -5.51
CA SER A 30 13.20 12.70 -6.85
C SER A 30 13.35 14.21 -6.87
N ALA A 31 12.42 14.95 -6.27
CA ALA A 31 12.43 16.41 -6.22
C ALA A 31 13.67 16.96 -5.49
N LEU A 32 14.11 16.28 -4.43
CA LEU A 32 15.27 16.70 -3.64
C LEU A 32 16.61 16.20 -4.17
N SER A 33 16.61 15.23 -5.10
CA SER A 33 17.85 14.70 -5.70
C SER A 33 18.67 15.76 -6.45
N THR A 34 18.01 16.79 -6.97
CA THR A 34 18.63 17.93 -7.66
C THR A 34 18.67 19.20 -6.82
N ALA A 35 18.24 19.15 -5.56
CA ALA A 35 18.22 20.31 -4.69
C ALA A 35 19.65 20.73 -4.31
N SER A 36 19.89 22.05 -4.27
CA SER A 36 21.18 22.62 -3.88
C SER A 36 21.05 23.38 -2.57
N THR A 37 22.07 23.26 -1.72
CA THR A 37 22.19 24.03 -0.48
C THR A 37 22.89 25.38 -0.68
N ALA A 38 23.35 25.70 -1.89
CA ALA A 38 24.12 26.92 -2.17
C ALA A 38 23.35 28.22 -1.86
N GLY A 39 22.02 28.18 -1.87
CA GLY A 39 21.16 29.31 -1.49
C GLY A 39 20.94 29.48 0.02
N LEU A 40 21.43 28.56 0.86
CA LEU A 40 21.28 28.62 2.31
C LEU A 40 22.42 29.43 2.96
N PRO A 41 22.20 30.04 4.14
CA PRO A 41 23.26 30.67 4.92
C PRO A 41 24.40 29.66 5.22
N PRO A 42 25.68 30.08 5.22
CA PRO A 42 26.81 29.19 5.43
C PRO A 42 26.74 28.34 6.71
N SER A 43 26.11 28.87 7.76
CA SER A 43 25.90 28.17 9.03
C SER A 43 24.96 26.95 8.92
N VAL A 44 24.07 26.92 7.93
CA VAL A 44 23.04 25.88 7.75
C VAL A 44 23.39 24.92 6.62
N GLN A 45 24.26 25.32 5.69
CA GLN A 45 24.66 24.48 4.55
C GLN A 45 25.09 23.06 4.94
N PRO A 46 25.92 22.82 5.99
CA PRO A 46 26.30 21.47 6.40
C PRO A 46 25.10 20.61 6.81
N ALA A 47 24.15 21.18 7.54
CA ALA A 47 22.93 20.49 7.94
C ALA A 47 22.03 20.19 6.73
N GLY A 48 21.95 21.11 5.77
CA GLY A 48 21.21 20.89 4.52
C GLY A 48 21.80 19.76 3.68
N VAL A 49 23.13 19.68 3.55
CA VAL A 49 23.79 18.60 2.81
C VAL A 49 23.52 17.25 3.47
N LEU A 50 23.69 17.19 4.79
CA LEU A 50 23.41 15.97 5.56
C LEU A 50 21.94 15.55 5.43
N PHE A 51 21.00 16.50 5.46
CA PHE A 51 19.60 16.22 5.26
C PHE A 51 19.33 15.59 3.88
N LEU A 52 19.84 16.19 2.79
CA LEU A 52 19.62 15.68 1.44
C LEU A 52 20.17 14.27 1.25
N GLU A 53 21.38 14.02 1.77
CA GLU A 53 22.02 12.70 1.73
C GLU A 53 21.18 11.64 2.48
N ARG A 54 20.78 11.96 3.72
CA ARG A 54 20.02 11.03 4.56
C ARG A 54 18.59 10.82 4.06
N TRP A 55 17.95 11.87 3.58
CA TRP A 55 16.59 11.81 3.06
C TRP A 55 16.49 10.87 1.85
N SER A 56 17.45 10.92 0.93
CA SER A 56 17.44 10.07 -0.28
C SER A 56 17.44 8.56 0.06
N GLY A 57 18.23 8.17 1.06
CA GLY A 57 18.26 6.80 1.58
C GLY A 57 16.94 6.44 2.27
N PHE A 58 16.57 7.22 3.28
CA PHE A 58 15.37 7.00 4.09
C PHE A 58 14.09 6.93 3.24
N ALA A 59 13.89 7.90 2.33
CA ALA A 59 12.71 7.94 1.48
C ALA A 59 12.70 6.76 0.48
N GLY A 60 13.86 6.39 -0.06
CA GLY A 60 13.97 5.23 -0.95
C GLY A 60 13.62 3.90 -0.28
N GLU A 61 14.17 3.66 0.91
CA GLU A 61 13.88 2.45 1.68
C GLU A 61 12.42 2.43 2.16
N SER A 62 11.90 3.56 2.64
CA SER A 62 10.51 3.68 3.09
C SER A 62 9.51 3.46 1.96
N ALA A 63 9.80 3.97 0.76
CA ALA A 63 8.99 3.74 -0.44
C ALA A 63 8.88 2.25 -0.79
N LEU A 64 10.01 1.53 -0.78
CA LEU A 64 10.03 0.09 -1.04
C LEU A 64 9.24 -0.71 -0.01
N ILE A 65 9.34 -0.35 1.27
CA ILE A 65 8.59 -0.99 2.35
C ILE A 65 7.08 -0.73 2.17
N ALA A 66 6.70 0.52 1.92
CA ALA A 66 5.30 0.91 1.74
C ALA A 66 4.67 0.14 0.56
N ARG A 67 5.37 0.10 -0.58
CA ARG A 67 4.94 -0.65 -1.76
C ARG A 67 4.82 -2.14 -1.48
N GLY A 68 5.84 -2.76 -0.89
CA GLY A 68 5.81 -4.19 -0.59
C GLY A 68 4.69 -4.56 0.38
N PHE A 69 4.34 -3.68 1.31
CA PHE A 69 3.20 -3.90 2.20
C PHE A 69 1.85 -3.73 1.49
N ALA A 70 1.71 -2.73 0.63
CA ALA A 70 0.53 -2.58 -0.22
C ALA A 70 0.33 -3.81 -1.12
N ASP A 71 1.39 -4.31 -1.75
CA ASP A 71 1.37 -5.51 -2.60
C ASP A 71 0.92 -6.74 -1.79
N ALA A 72 1.43 -6.91 -0.56
CA ALA A 72 1.04 -8.01 0.32
C ALA A 72 -0.44 -7.93 0.75
N LEU A 73 -0.94 -6.72 1.04
CA LEU A 73 -2.35 -6.51 1.33
C LEU A 73 -3.22 -6.82 0.11
N THR A 74 -2.85 -6.35 -1.09
CA THR A 74 -3.57 -6.66 -2.32
C THR A 74 -3.65 -8.16 -2.57
N ALA A 75 -2.53 -8.88 -2.43
CA ALA A 75 -2.49 -10.33 -2.57
C ALA A 75 -3.41 -11.04 -1.56
N ALA A 76 -3.41 -10.60 -0.30
CA ALA A 76 -4.33 -11.14 0.70
C ALA A 76 -5.81 -10.86 0.37
N SER A 77 -6.13 -9.68 -0.16
CA SER A 77 -7.49 -9.33 -0.58
C SER A 77 -7.96 -10.24 -1.71
N ASP A 78 -7.11 -10.46 -2.70
CA ASP A 78 -7.41 -11.33 -3.84
C ASP A 78 -7.62 -12.79 -3.41
N ASP A 79 -6.81 -13.29 -2.46
CA ASP A 79 -6.98 -14.63 -1.90
C ASP A 79 -8.32 -14.80 -1.16
N TYR A 80 -8.77 -13.78 -0.42
CA TYR A 80 -10.09 -13.80 0.23
C TYR A 80 -11.22 -13.87 -0.79
N LEU A 81 -11.18 -13.02 -1.82
CA LEU A 81 -12.20 -12.99 -2.88
C LEU A 81 -12.28 -14.32 -3.64
N ASN A 82 -11.13 -14.88 -4.01
CA ASN A 82 -11.06 -16.17 -4.70
C ASN A 82 -11.58 -17.32 -3.82
N THR A 83 -11.30 -17.27 -2.51
CA THR A 83 -11.80 -18.28 -1.56
C THR A 83 -13.32 -18.19 -1.42
N ASP A 84 -13.88 -16.99 -1.25
CA ASP A 84 -15.32 -16.78 -1.14
C ASP A 84 -16.05 -17.21 -2.42
N ASP A 85 -15.56 -16.83 -3.61
CA ASP A 85 -16.12 -17.27 -4.89
C ASP A 85 -16.13 -18.80 -5.01
N SER A 86 -15.06 -19.47 -4.55
CA SER A 86 -14.97 -20.93 -4.59
C SER A 86 -15.96 -21.61 -3.64
N VAL A 87 -16.27 -20.97 -2.51
CA VAL A 87 -17.22 -21.46 -1.51
C VAL A 87 -18.65 -21.27 -2.00
N ASP A 88 -18.98 -20.11 -2.55
CA ASP A 88 -20.30 -19.80 -3.11
C ASP A 88 -20.66 -20.73 -4.28
N GLN A 89 -19.68 -21.01 -5.16
CA GLN A 89 -19.87 -21.99 -6.24
C GLN A 89 -20.14 -23.40 -5.71
N ARG A 90 -19.44 -23.83 -4.65
CA ARG A 90 -19.67 -25.14 -4.03
C ARG A 90 -21.04 -25.23 -3.36
N TYR A 91 -21.47 -24.18 -2.66
CA TYR A 91 -22.81 -24.14 -2.06
C TYR A 91 -23.90 -24.14 -3.13
N THR A 92 -23.75 -23.35 -4.19
CA THR A 92 -24.70 -23.34 -5.31
C THR A 92 -24.79 -24.71 -5.99
N GLN A 93 -23.66 -25.41 -6.15
CA GLN A 93 -23.65 -26.79 -6.67
C GLN A 93 -24.29 -27.78 -5.70
N LEU A 94 -24.11 -27.63 -4.39
CA LEU A 94 -24.75 -28.51 -3.39
C LEU A 94 -26.26 -28.30 -3.36
N ASP A 95 -26.72 -27.05 -3.33
CA ASP A 95 -28.13 -26.67 -3.30
C ASP A 95 -28.85 -27.12 -4.59
N GLY A 96 -28.23 -26.88 -5.75
CA GLY A 96 -28.72 -27.39 -7.04
C GLY A 96 -28.79 -28.92 -7.13
N ARG A 97 -27.98 -29.65 -6.33
CA ARG A 97 -28.02 -31.11 -6.23
C ARG A 97 -29.04 -31.64 -5.24
N LEU A 98 -29.44 -30.85 -4.25
CA LEU A 98 -30.45 -31.24 -3.25
C LEU A 98 -31.89 -31.06 -3.75
N GLY A 99 -32.08 -30.33 -4.87
CA GLY A 99 -33.38 -30.13 -5.53
C GLY A 99 -34.30 -29.18 -4.73
N PRO A 100 -35.29 -28.52 -5.37
CA PRO A 100 -36.17 -27.60 -4.66
C PRO A 100 -36.91 -28.38 -3.57
N THR A 101 -36.70 -27.96 -2.32
CA THR A 101 -37.43 -28.43 -1.15
C THR A 101 -38.92 -28.33 -1.45
N ARG A 102 -39.57 -29.49 -1.55
CA ARG A 102 -41.04 -29.60 -1.64
C ARG A 102 -41.67 -29.36 -0.28
#